data_AF-A0A6L4YG82-F1
#
_entry.id   AF-A0A6L4YG82-F1
#
_cell.length_a   1.000
_cell.length_b   1.000
_cell.length_c   1.000
_cell.angle_alpha   90.00
_cell.angle_beta   90.00
_cell.angle_gamma   90.00
#
_symmetry.space_group_name_H-M   'P 1'
#
loop_
_entity.id
_entity.type
_entity.pdbx_description
1 polymer ?
#
loop_
_entity_poly.entity_id
_entity_poly.type
_entity_poly.pdbx_seq_one_letter_code
_entity_poly.pdbx_strand_id
1 'polypeptide(L)'
;MGNRFDGYRRLTFQFNDGWKGEDAHEFIGEFVMLKCRVRPPGDQEACYDEAGERIFTVRAPRGLSSGDIINALQDVFTTACRCEHDCCGHLQTRAGLPRRIKRREWVVEVRCFHNI
;
A
#
# COMPACT_ATOMS: atom_id res chain seq x y z
N MET A 1 1.14 20.07 5.76
CA MET A 1 1.14 19.04 6.82
C MET A 1 1.06 17.69 6.12
N GLY A 2 1.92 16.73 6.44
CA GLY A 2 1.85 15.40 5.84
C GLY A 2 0.82 14.54 6.56
N ASN A 3 -0.05 13.87 5.82
CA ASN A 3 -1.01 12.92 6.41
C ASN A 3 -0.25 11.80 7.12
N ARG A 4 -0.66 11.49 8.35
CA ARG A 4 -0.05 10.43 9.15
C ARG A 4 -0.92 9.18 9.10
N PHE A 5 -0.29 8.02 9.29
CA PHE A 5 -0.99 6.75 9.37
C PHE A 5 -0.23 5.77 10.24
N ASP A 6 -0.97 4.86 10.88
CA ASP A 6 -0.39 3.84 11.74
C ASP A 6 0.13 2.67 10.90
N GLY A 7 1.36 2.25 11.21
CA GLY A 7 1.92 1.02 10.66
C GLY A 7 1.80 -0.11 11.67
N TYR A 8 1.52 -1.30 11.14
CA TYR A 8 1.38 -2.53 11.92
C TYR A 8 2.26 -3.64 11.36
N ARG A 9 2.74 -4.51 12.25
CA ARG A 9 3.39 -5.78 11.93
C ARG A 9 2.40 -6.91 12.14
N ARG A 10 2.25 -7.80 11.17
CA ARG A 10 1.44 -9.02 11.32
C ARG A 10 2.20 -10.07 12.14
N LEU A 11 1.53 -10.68 13.10
CA LEU A 11 2.12 -11.64 14.04
C LEU A 11 1.77 -13.10 13.72
N THR A 12 0.62 -13.35 13.09
CA THR A 12 0.09 -14.69 12.76
C THR A 12 0.05 -14.94 11.25
N PHE A 13 -0.26 -16.19 10.85
CA PHE A 13 -0.49 -16.67 9.48
C PHE A 13 0.27 -15.94 8.36
N GLN A 14 1.61 -15.96 8.45
CA GLN A 14 2.52 -15.31 7.48
C GLN A 14 2.42 -15.81 6.02
N PHE A 15 1.44 -16.67 5.69
CA PHE A 15 1.20 -17.16 4.35
C PHE A 15 -0.30 -17.21 4.05
N ASN A 16 -0.88 -16.08 3.65
CA ASN A 16 -1.92 -15.90 2.60
C ASN A 16 -2.61 -14.53 2.77
N ASP A 17 -2.44 -13.61 1.81
CA ASP A 17 -3.00 -12.25 1.88
C ASP A 17 -4.53 -12.20 1.99
N GLY A 18 -5.23 -13.26 1.55
CA GLY A 18 -6.68 -13.39 1.66
C GLY A 18 -7.21 -13.39 3.10
N TRP A 19 -6.39 -13.80 4.08
CA TRP A 19 -6.79 -13.96 5.49
C TRP A 19 -6.19 -12.89 6.41
N LYS A 20 -5.53 -11.87 5.84
CA LYS A 20 -4.91 -10.76 6.57
C LYS A 20 -5.80 -10.13 7.64
N GLY A 21 -7.12 -10.08 7.41
CA GLY A 21 -8.06 -9.48 8.35
C GLY A 21 -8.16 -10.22 9.69
N GLU A 22 -7.78 -11.50 9.71
CA GLU A 22 -7.80 -12.34 10.91
C GLU A 22 -6.44 -12.37 11.62
N ASP A 23 -5.42 -11.70 11.06
CA ASP A 23 -4.11 -11.66 11.69
C ASP A 23 -4.10 -10.84 12.98
N ALA A 24 -3.35 -11.31 13.97
CA ALA A 24 -2.94 -10.46 15.08
C ALA A 24 -1.95 -9.40 14.58
N HIS A 25 -2.17 -8.15 14.96
CA HIS A 25 -1.37 -7.01 14.54
C HIS A 25 -0.69 -6.35 15.73
N GLU A 26 0.57 -5.99 15.58
CA GLU A 26 1.34 -5.20 16.53
C GLU A 26 1.59 -3.81 15.96
N PHE A 27 1.26 -2.77 16.71
CA PHE A 27 1.57 -1.40 16.33
C PHE A 27 3.09 -1.17 16.36
N ILE A 28 3.67 -0.76 15.24
CA ILE A 28 5.12 -0.51 15.11
C ILE A 28 5.48 0.98 15.00
N GLY A 29 4.47 1.85 14.89
CA GLY A 29 4.67 3.30 14.92
C GLY A 29 3.92 4.05 13.82
N GLU A 30 3.92 5.37 13.96
CA GLU A 30 3.26 6.28 13.03
C GLU A 30 4.18 6.65 11.86
N PHE A 31 3.70 6.42 10.64
CA PHE A 31 4.33 6.80 9.40
C PHE A 31 3.80 8.15 8.94
N VAL A 32 4.64 8.93 8.25
CA VAL A 32 4.24 10.25 7.73
C VAL A 32 4.33 10.24 6.21
N MET A 33 3.20 10.46 5.55
CA MET A 33 3.15 10.69 4.11
C MET A 33 3.69 12.09 3.80
N LEU A 34 4.84 12.15 3.14
CA LEU A 34 5.51 13.40 2.77
C LEU A 34 4.99 13.94 1.44
N LYS A 35 4.76 13.04 0.47
CA LYS A 35 4.32 13.40 -0.90
C LYS A 35 3.44 12.29 -1.47
N CYS A 36 2.46 12.69 -2.28
CA CYS A 36 1.68 11.81 -3.15
C CYS A 36 1.73 12.41 -4.55
N ARG A 37 2.13 11.62 -5.55
CA ARG A 37 2.05 11.99 -6.96
C ARG A 37 1.10 11.03 -7.65
N VAL A 38 0.22 11.56 -8.49
CA VAL A 38 -0.70 10.76 -9.30
C VAL A 38 -0.20 10.77 -10.73
N ARG A 39 -0.15 9.60 -11.35
CA ARG A 39 0.02 9.43 -12.79
C ARG A 39 -1.31 8.88 -13.32
N PRO A 40 -2.00 9.59 -14.21
CA PRO A 40 -3.20 9.05 -14.83
C PRO A 40 -2.86 7.80 -15.66
N PRO A 41 -3.83 6.94 -15.95
CA PRO A 41 -3.65 5.89 -16.96
C PRO A 41 -3.21 6.51 -18.28
N GLY A 42 -2.35 5.82 -19.04
CA GLY A 42 -1.84 6.33 -20.32
C GLY A 42 -2.94 6.39 -21.39
N ASP A 43 -2.76 7.26 -22.39
CA ASP A 43 -3.69 7.41 -23.53
C ASP A 43 -3.71 6.20 -24.49
N GLN A 44 -2.76 5.26 -24.33
CA GLN A 44 -2.63 4.06 -25.15
C GLN A 44 -3.31 2.89 -24.46
N GLU A 45 -4.50 2.53 -24.93
CA GLU A 45 -5.25 1.32 -24.53
C GLU A 45 -5.24 1.09 -23.02
N ALA A 46 -5.69 2.09 -22.24
CA ALA A 46 -6.05 1.85 -20.86
C ALA A 46 -7.03 0.66 -20.85
N CYS A 47 -6.55 -0.47 -20.34
CA CYS A 47 -7.39 -1.63 -20.06
C CYS A 47 -8.55 -1.10 -19.21
N TYR A 48 -9.79 -1.53 -19.48
CA TYR A 48 -11.00 -0.89 -18.92
C TYR A 48 -10.96 -0.73 -17.39
N ASP A 49 -10.19 -1.56 -16.72
CA ASP A 49 -9.95 -1.59 -15.28
C ASP A 49 -8.82 -0.66 -14.79
N GLU A 50 -7.93 -0.11 -15.61
CA GLU A 50 -6.78 0.66 -15.13
C GLU A 50 -7.16 2.08 -14.64
N ALA A 51 -6.84 2.39 -13.37
CA ALA A 51 -7.13 3.67 -12.73
C ALA A 51 -5.88 4.55 -12.53
N GLY A 52 -4.76 4.17 -13.14
CA GLY A 52 -3.47 4.86 -13.06
C GLY A 52 -2.57 4.42 -11.90
N GLU A 53 -1.58 5.25 -11.58
CA GLU A 53 -0.55 4.96 -10.57
C GLU A 53 -0.47 6.10 -9.54
N ARG A 54 -0.25 5.75 -8.27
CA ARG A 54 0.08 6.68 -7.20
C ARG A 54 1.46 6.40 -6.66
N ILE A 55 2.27 7.44 -6.50
CA ILE A 55 3.62 7.35 -5.94
C ILE A 55 3.68 8.11 -4.63
N PHE A 56 3.86 7.37 -3.55
CA PHE A 56 3.93 7.90 -2.21
C PHE A 56 5.39 8.02 -1.77
N THR A 57 5.75 9.16 -1.19
CA THR A 57 6.97 9.28 -0.39
C THR A 57 6.58 9.29 1.08
N VAL A 58 7.11 8.35 1.85
CA VAL A 58 6.75 8.13 3.25
C VAL A 58 7.99 8.21 4.13
N ARG A 59 7.83 8.78 5.31
CA ARG A 59 8.82 8.75 6.38
C ARG A 59 8.43 7.70 7.42
N ALA A 60 9.32 6.74 7.65
CA ALA A 60 9.16 5.67 8.63
C ALA A 60 9.55 6.10 10.06
N PRO A 61 9.03 5.40 11.09
CA PRO A 61 9.50 5.48 12.47
C PRO A 61 11.00 5.22 12.62
N ARG A 62 11.56 5.54 13.79
CA ARG A 62 12.95 5.18 14.13
C ARG A 62 12.97 3.76 14.71
N GLY A 63 14.08 3.05 14.54
CA GLY A 63 14.30 1.76 15.21
C GLY A 63 13.68 0.54 14.54
N LEU A 64 12.93 0.70 13.45
CA LEU A 64 12.34 -0.42 12.71
C LEU A 64 13.32 -1.05 11.71
N SER A 65 13.19 -2.35 11.52
CA SER A 65 13.91 -3.06 10.46
C SER A 65 13.38 -2.68 9.08
N SER A 66 14.19 -2.85 8.04
CA SER A 66 13.74 -2.63 6.66
C SER A 66 12.58 -3.57 6.29
N GLY A 67 12.57 -4.81 6.80
CA GLY A 67 11.52 -5.79 6.54
C GLY A 67 10.18 -5.35 7.13
N ASP A 68 10.17 -4.90 8.39
CA ASP A 68 8.95 -4.40 9.03
C ASP A 68 8.38 -3.18 8.28
N ILE A 69 9.25 -2.28 7.82
CA ILE A 69 8.84 -1.11 7.05
C ILE A 69 8.25 -1.52 5.69
N ILE A 70 8.92 -2.44 4.97
CA ILE A 70 8.45 -2.94 3.67
C ILE A 70 7.07 -3.57 3.83
N ASN A 71 6.92 -4.48 4.79
CA ASN A 71 5.67 -5.19 5.02
C ASN A 71 4.55 -4.24 5.43
N ALA A 72 4.79 -3.32 6.37
CA ALA A 72 3.79 -2.35 6.80
C ALA A 72 3.35 -1.41 5.66
N LEU A 73 4.27 -0.97 4.80
CA LEU A 73 3.94 -0.13 3.65
C LEU A 73 3.16 -0.92 2.59
N GLN A 74 3.57 -2.14 2.26
CA GLN A 74 2.81 -2.99 1.34
C GLN A 74 1.41 -3.26 1.88
N ASP A 75 1.30 -3.43 3.20
CA ASP A 75 0.05 -3.70 3.86
C ASP A 75 -0.92 -2.52 3.86
N VAL A 76 -0.43 -1.32 4.07
CA VAL A 76 -1.27 -0.11 4.09
C VAL A 76 -1.70 0.28 2.68
N PHE A 77 -0.82 0.12 1.68
CA PHE A 77 -1.07 0.59 0.31
C PHE A 77 -1.70 -0.47 -0.61
N THR A 78 -1.85 -1.72 -0.14
CA THR A 78 -2.55 -2.77 -0.87
C THR A 78 -3.96 -2.95 -0.30
N THR A 79 -4.97 -2.82 -1.15
CA THR A 79 -6.39 -2.98 -0.80
C THR A 79 -7.10 -3.70 -1.94
N ALA A 80 -7.90 -4.71 -1.60
CA ALA A 80 -8.71 -5.46 -2.56
C ALA A 80 -10.20 -5.33 -2.20
N CYS A 81 -11.08 -5.39 -3.22
CA CYS A 81 -12.54 -5.46 -3.01
C CYS A 81 -12.84 -6.78 -2.28
N ARG A 82 -13.76 -6.73 -1.30
CA ARG A 82 -14.25 -7.91 -0.57
C ARG A 82 -15.72 -8.22 -0.85
N CYS A 83 -16.27 -7.60 -1.90
CA CYS A 83 -17.63 -7.93 -2.31
C CYS A 83 -17.70 -9.38 -2.77
N GLU A 84 -18.84 -10.02 -2.58
CA GLU A 84 -19.09 -11.41 -3.00
C GLU A 84 -19.05 -11.58 -4.53
N HIS A 85 -19.03 -10.47 -5.28
CA HIS A 85 -19.01 -10.46 -6.74
C HIS A 85 -17.73 -9.81 -7.27
N ASP A 86 -17.13 -10.44 -8.27
CA ASP A 86 -15.86 -10.05 -8.88
C ASP A 86 -15.93 -8.76 -9.73
N CYS A 87 -17.12 -8.19 -9.97
CA CYS A 87 -17.32 -7.00 -10.81
C CYS A 87 -18.00 -5.85 -10.04
N CYS A 88 -17.52 -5.56 -8.83
CA CYS A 88 -18.11 -4.58 -7.91
C CYS A 88 -17.82 -3.10 -8.28
N GLY A 89 -16.91 -2.83 -9.23
CA GLY A 89 -16.49 -1.47 -9.60
C GLY A 89 -15.62 -0.75 -8.57
N HIS A 90 -15.31 -1.38 -7.43
CA HIS A 90 -14.48 -0.75 -6.40
C HIS A 90 -13.03 -0.60 -6.85
N LEU A 91 -12.44 0.52 -6.45
CA LEU A 91 -11.02 0.78 -6.62
C LEU A 91 -10.20 -0.17 -5.74
N GLN A 92 -9.35 -0.95 -6.38
CA GLN A 92 -8.32 -1.76 -5.77
C GLN A 92 -6.97 -1.08 -5.93
N THR A 93 -6.07 -1.35 -4.98
CA THR A 93 -4.70 -0.86 -5.01
C THR A 93 -3.73 -2.00 -4.77
N ARG A 94 -2.63 -2.00 -5.51
CA ARG A 94 -1.54 -2.96 -5.32
C ARG A 94 -0.23 -2.21 -5.17
N ALA A 95 0.37 -2.32 -3.99
CA ALA A 95 1.68 -1.75 -3.73
C ALA A 95 2.79 -2.57 -4.41
N GLY A 96 3.67 -1.89 -5.12
CA GLY A 96 4.97 -2.43 -5.52
C GLY A 96 5.92 -2.54 -4.33
N LEU A 97 7.13 -3.05 -4.57
CA LEU A 97 8.14 -3.18 -3.52
C LEU A 97 8.62 -1.79 -3.05
N PRO A 98 8.45 -1.42 -1.76
CA PRO A 98 8.92 -0.15 -1.24
C PRO A 98 10.45 0.01 -1.38
N ARG A 99 10.88 1.18 -1.86
CA ARG A 99 12.30 1.49 -2.08
C ARG A 99 12.77 2.58 -1.14
N ARG A 100 13.84 2.32 -0.40
CA ARG A 100 14.46 3.34 0.45
C ARG A 100 15.19 4.36 -0.40
N ILE A 101 14.88 5.64 -0.22
CA ILE A 101 15.54 6.75 -0.93
C ILE A 101 16.54 7.51 -0.06
N LYS A 102 16.25 7.65 1.24
CA LYS A 102 17.11 8.33 2.23
C LYS A 102 16.93 7.69 3.61
N ARG A 103 17.58 8.23 4.63
CA ARG A 103 17.37 7.79 6.02
C ARG A 103 15.90 7.97 6.39
N ARG A 104 15.23 6.83 6.65
CA ARG A 104 13.80 6.74 7.01
C ARG A 104 12.82 7.18 5.93
N GLU A 105 13.27 7.55 4.73
CA GLU A 105 12.36 7.95 3.65
C GLU A 105 12.31 6.87 2.57
N TRP A 106 11.09 6.49 2.22
CA TRP A 106 10.76 5.39 1.35
C TRP A 106 9.80 5.85 0.27
N VAL A 107 9.92 5.26 -0.91
CA VAL A 107 8.98 5.45 -2.02
C VAL A 107 8.19 4.17 -2.20
N VAL A 108 6.88 4.31 -2.36
CA VAL A 108 5.95 3.22 -2.67
C VAL A 108 5.20 3.59 -3.94
N GLU A 109 5.36 2.77 -4.96
CA GLU A 109 4.58 2.84 -6.20
C GLU A 109 3.33 1.97 -6.02
N VAL A 110 2.17 2.52 -6.31
CA VAL A 110 0.88 1.88 -6.07
C VAL A 110 0.09 1.91 -7.36
N ARG A 111 -0.16 0.73 -7.91
CA ARG A 111 -1.06 0.58 -9.07
C ARG A 111 -2.49 0.63 -8.59
N CYS A 112 -3.34 1.34 -9.32
CA CYS A 112 -4.75 1.47 -9.04
C CYS A 112 -5.55 0.86 -10.19
N PHE A 113 -6.56 0.07 -9.87
CA PHE A 113 -7.42 -0.58 -10.87
C PHE A 113 -8.83 -0.81 -10.30
N HIS A 114 -9.85 -0.87 -11.14
CA HIS A 114 -11.23 -1.14 -10.76
C HIS A 114 -11.51 -2.63 -10.92
N ASN A 115 -12.25 -3.19 -9.97
CA ASN A 115 -12.70 -4.57 -10.05
C ASN A 115 -13.96 -4.66 -10.92
N ILE A 116 -13.81 -4.68 -12.25
CA ILE A 116 -14.92 -4.69 -13.24
C ILE A 116 -14.76 -5.82 -14.25
#